data_AF-C6AD26-F1
#
_entry.id   AF-C6AD26-F1
#
_cell.length_a   1.000
_cell.length_b   1.000
_cell.length_c   1.000
_cell.angle_alpha   90.00
_cell.angle_beta   90.00
_cell.angle_gamma   90.00
#
_symmetry.space_group_name_H-M   'P 1'
#
loop_
_entity.id
_entity.type
_entity.pdbx_description
1 polymer ?
#
loop_
_entity_poly.entity_id
_entity_poly.type
_entity_poly.pdbx_seq_one_letter_code
_entity_poly.pdbx_strand_id
1 'polypeptide(L)'
;MKSLSITRIITFIAFFSISALPASASFGFIDKLTRMFTSVDTKEKYNQLYNKYVSESYIGSMHSEKIRKAEELSLSTGTEYSFFKQEDILYRHISVVGCASLMSLLRGDYNKEMSQMDLPNVIKRLRDEYDWSESDFMWAYDVVNDNEDPMIYYAKKFMMAIDKRSDLRKEQVNNIVSQVKRNDHKSLKESIEFCRNLQTIYNIMKP
;
A
#
# COMPACT_ATOMS: atom_id res chain seq x y z
N MET A 1 3.75 39.15 3.66
CA MET A 1 5.13 39.02 3.13
C MET A 1 6.07 38.12 3.95
N LYS A 2 5.76 37.68 5.18
CA LYS A 2 6.65 36.82 5.99
C LYS A 2 6.67 35.33 5.58
N SER A 3 5.60 34.81 4.97
CA SER A 3 5.47 33.38 4.63
C SER A 3 6.38 32.92 3.48
N LEU A 4 6.50 33.73 2.41
CA LEU A 4 7.36 33.44 1.25
C LEU A 4 8.86 33.37 1.59
N SER A 5 9.27 34.06 2.65
CA SER A 5 10.67 34.07 3.12
C SER A 5 11.04 32.79 3.85
N ILE A 6 10.12 32.23 4.64
CA ILE A 6 10.36 30.99 5.40
C ILE A 6 10.49 29.80 4.44
N THR A 7 9.62 29.71 3.43
CA THR A 7 9.70 28.64 2.43
C THR A 7 11.04 28.68 1.69
N ARG A 8 11.50 29.86 1.26
CA ARG A 8 12.79 30.02 0.57
C ARG A 8 13.98 29.67 1.47
N ILE A 9 13.93 29.98 2.76
CA ILE A 9 14.98 29.63 3.73
C ILE A 9 15.04 28.12 3.93
N ILE A 10 13.91 27.44 4.06
CA ILE A 10 13.86 25.97 4.20
C ILE A 10 14.40 25.29 2.94
N THR A 11 14.01 25.77 1.75
CA THR A 11 14.54 25.27 0.48
C THR A 11 16.05 25.47 0.39
N PHE A 12 16.55 26.66 0.77
CA PHE A 12 17.98 26.98 0.73
C PHE A 12 18.81 26.12 1.70
N ILE A 13 18.33 25.91 2.94
CA ILE A 13 19.01 25.05 3.93
C ILE A 13 19.04 23.60 3.47
N ALA A 14 17.95 23.11 2.84
CA ALA A 14 17.92 21.77 2.26
C ALA A 14 18.96 21.63 1.13
N PHE A 15 19.04 22.59 0.20
CA PHE A 15 20.03 22.60 -0.87
C PHE A 15 21.47 22.75 -0.38
N PHE A 16 21.72 23.52 0.68
CA PHE A 16 23.06 23.74 1.22
C PHE A 16 23.58 22.53 2.03
N SER A 17 22.67 21.72 2.61
CA SER A 17 23.05 20.49 3.32
C SER A 17 23.35 19.32 2.35
N ILE A 18 22.87 19.42 1.10
CA ILE A 18 23.07 18.43 0.04
C ILE A 18 24.49 18.48 -0.54
N SER A 19 25.18 19.64 -0.50
CA SER A 19 26.53 19.79 -1.06
C SER A 19 27.64 19.13 -0.23
N ALA A 20 27.33 18.67 0.98
CA ALA A 20 28.27 18.00 1.89
C ALA A 20 28.11 16.46 1.92
N LEU A 21 27.14 15.90 1.20
CA LEU A 21 26.86 14.46 1.17
C LEU A 21 27.47 13.82 -0.09
N PRO A 22 27.93 12.56 -0.02
CA PRO A 22 28.27 11.78 -1.21
C PRO A 22 27.09 11.81 -2.19
N ALA A 23 27.35 11.98 -3.48
CA ALA A 23 26.30 12.13 -4.50
C ALA A 23 25.22 11.02 -4.42
N SER A 24 25.59 9.78 -4.10
CA SER A 24 24.64 8.68 -3.88
C SER A 24 23.69 8.90 -2.71
N ALA A 25 24.17 9.42 -1.58
CA ALA A 25 23.34 9.80 -0.43
C ALA A 25 22.51 11.05 -0.72
N SER A 26 23.03 11.96 -1.54
CA SER A 26 22.34 13.19 -1.94
C SER A 26 21.15 12.89 -2.87
N PHE A 27 21.28 11.96 -3.82
CA PHE A 27 20.18 11.54 -4.70
C PHE A 27 19.09 10.78 -3.94
N GLY A 28 19.45 9.85 -3.05
CA GLY A 28 18.48 9.15 -2.20
C GLY A 28 17.72 10.08 -1.26
N PHE A 29 18.41 11.10 -0.71
CA PHE A 29 17.78 12.12 0.13
C PHE A 29 16.87 13.07 -0.66
N ILE A 30 17.30 13.54 -1.84
CA ILE A 30 16.47 14.38 -2.72
C ILE A 30 15.21 13.62 -3.14
N ASP A 31 15.33 12.36 -3.56
CA ASP A 31 14.18 11.56 -3.97
C ASP A 31 13.19 11.35 -2.81
N LYS A 32 13.68 11.06 -1.61
CA LYS A 32 12.84 10.96 -0.39
C LYS A 32 12.15 12.28 -0.05
N LEU A 33 12.85 13.42 -0.17
CA LEU A 33 12.29 14.76 0.03
C LEU A 33 11.22 15.09 -1.03
N THR A 34 11.51 14.86 -2.30
CA THR A 34 10.57 15.09 -3.40
C THR A 34 9.30 14.27 -3.16
N ARG A 35 9.44 12.97 -2.84
CA ARG A 35 8.34 12.11 -2.43
C ARG A 35 7.55 12.70 -1.26
N MET A 36 8.19 13.29 -0.25
CA MET A 36 7.55 13.94 0.90
C MET A 36 6.64 15.11 0.52
N PHE A 37 6.97 15.90 -0.49
CA PHE A 37 6.16 17.04 -0.93
C PHE A 37 5.17 16.74 -2.05
N THR A 38 5.30 15.60 -2.73
CA THR A 38 4.32 15.17 -3.75
C THR A 38 2.97 14.87 -3.09
N SER A 39 1.93 15.57 -3.54
CA SER A 39 0.52 15.32 -3.20
C SER A 39 -0.03 14.16 -4.05
N VAL A 40 -0.75 13.24 -3.40
CA VAL A 40 -1.37 12.07 -4.03
C VAL A 40 -2.76 11.89 -3.44
N ASP A 41 -3.67 12.83 -3.71
CA ASP A 41 -5.03 12.88 -3.15
C ASP A 41 -6.12 12.48 -4.15
N THR A 42 -5.77 12.21 -5.42
CA THR A 42 -6.72 11.73 -6.45
C THR A 42 -6.16 10.55 -7.23
N LYS A 43 -7.05 9.74 -7.83
CA LYS A 43 -6.66 8.59 -8.68
C LYS A 43 -5.82 9.07 -9.86
N GLU A 44 -6.11 10.24 -10.43
CA GLU A 44 -5.38 10.82 -11.54
C GLU A 44 -3.92 11.14 -11.17
N LYS A 45 -3.69 11.74 -9.98
CA LYS A 45 -2.33 12.02 -9.49
C LYS A 45 -1.56 10.73 -9.23
N TYR A 46 -2.22 9.74 -8.63
CA TYR A 46 -1.62 8.41 -8.44
C TYR A 46 -1.22 7.79 -9.79
N ASN A 47 -2.10 7.84 -10.79
CA ASN A 47 -1.86 7.30 -12.13
C ASN A 47 -0.69 8.00 -12.85
N GLN A 48 -0.56 9.32 -12.70
CA GLN A 48 0.57 10.06 -13.25
C GLN A 48 1.90 9.58 -12.66
N LEU A 49 1.94 9.35 -11.34
CA LEU A 49 3.13 8.82 -10.67
C LEU A 49 3.42 7.37 -11.09
N TYR A 50 2.38 6.54 -11.23
CA TYR A 50 2.53 5.18 -11.71
C TYR A 50 3.08 5.13 -13.13
N ASN A 51 2.57 5.94 -14.06
CA ASN A 51 3.06 6.00 -15.43
C ASN A 51 4.54 6.42 -15.49
N LYS A 52 4.93 7.40 -14.66
CA LYS A 52 6.32 7.81 -14.52
C LYS A 52 7.19 6.65 -14.00
N TYR A 53 6.76 6.00 -12.92
CA TYR A 53 7.44 4.84 -12.35
C TYR A 53 7.62 3.72 -13.37
N VAL A 54 6.59 3.44 -14.18
CA VAL A 54 6.64 2.46 -15.26
C VAL A 54 7.73 2.83 -16.28
N SER A 55 7.75 4.08 -16.72
CA SER A 55 8.74 4.54 -17.71
C SER A 55 10.19 4.55 -17.21
N GLU A 56 10.38 4.70 -15.90
CA GLU A 56 11.72 4.79 -15.29
C GLU A 56 12.24 3.42 -14.84
N SER A 57 11.35 2.53 -14.41
CA SER A 57 11.74 1.26 -13.76
C SER A 57 11.68 0.06 -14.71
N TYR A 58 10.90 0.13 -15.79
CA TYR A 58 10.74 -0.99 -16.72
C TYR A 58 11.42 -0.69 -18.05
N ILE A 59 12.18 -1.66 -18.57
CA ILE A 59 12.90 -1.55 -19.84
C ILE A 59 12.08 -2.17 -20.97
N GLY A 60 11.88 -1.43 -22.06
CA GLY A 60 11.24 -1.95 -23.28
C GLY A 60 9.82 -2.49 -23.02
N SER A 61 9.56 -3.71 -23.48
CA SER A 61 8.25 -4.40 -23.35
C SER A 61 8.02 -5.06 -21.98
N MET A 62 8.98 -4.99 -21.05
CA MET A 62 8.94 -5.75 -19.79
C MET A 62 7.68 -5.49 -18.96
N HIS A 63 7.20 -4.24 -18.93
CA HIS A 63 5.97 -3.90 -18.21
C HIS A 63 4.75 -4.63 -18.79
N SER A 64 4.56 -4.56 -20.10
CA SER A 64 3.45 -5.22 -20.80
C SER A 64 3.52 -6.74 -20.70
N GLU A 65 4.72 -7.32 -20.77
CA GLU A 65 4.92 -8.76 -20.59
C GLU A 65 4.55 -9.24 -19.19
N LYS A 66 4.94 -8.48 -18.15
CA LYS A 66 4.59 -8.78 -16.76
C LYS A 66 3.08 -8.64 -16.51
N ILE A 67 2.43 -7.62 -17.09
CA ILE A 67 0.97 -7.48 -17.04
C ILE A 67 0.30 -8.72 -17.63
N ARG A 68 0.67 -9.09 -18.86
CA ARG A 68 0.10 -10.27 -19.53
C ARG A 68 0.27 -11.53 -18.68
N LYS A 69 1.45 -11.74 -18.10
CA LYS A 69 1.72 -12.89 -17.22
C LYS A 69 0.83 -12.89 -15.97
N ALA A 70 0.63 -11.72 -15.35
CA ALA A 70 -0.24 -11.59 -14.17
C ALA A 70 -1.72 -11.80 -14.53
N GLU A 71 -2.16 -11.30 -15.69
CA GLU A 71 -3.52 -11.49 -16.21
C GLU A 71 -3.79 -12.96 -16.56
N GLU A 72 -2.86 -13.65 -17.21
CA GLU A 72 -2.98 -15.08 -17.53
C GLU A 72 -3.12 -15.93 -16.27
N LEU A 73 -2.37 -15.61 -15.21
CA LEU A 73 -2.53 -16.26 -13.92
C LEU A 73 -3.92 -16.01 -13.33
N SER A 74 -4.39 -14.75 -13.39
CA SER A 74 -5.69 -14.34 -12.83
C SER A 74 -6.88 -14.88 -13.63
N LEU A 75 -6.73 -15.13 -14.93
CA LEU A 75 -7.80 -15.65 -15.79
C LEU A 75 -7.90 -17.18 -15.76
N SER A 76 -6.92 -17.86 -15.18
CA SER A 76 -6.93 -19.32 -15.12
C SER A 76 -8.05 -19.81 -14.19
N THR A 77 -9.10 -20.38 -14.80
CA THR A 77 -10.34 -20.79 -14.14
C THR A 77 -10.07 -21.85 -13.06
N GLY A 78 -10.63 -21.67 -11.87
CA GLY A 78 -10.46 -22.61 -10.75
C GLY A 78 -9.14 -22.47 -9.99
N THR A 79 -8.33 -21.46 -10.29
CA THR A 79 -7.15 -21.13 -9.49
C THR A 79 -7.49 -20.12 -8.40
N GLU A 80 -6.65 -20.08 -7.36
CA GLU A 80 -6.75 -19.16 -6.25
C GLU A 80 -6.57 -17.68 -6.67
N TYR A 81 -6.34 -17.38 -7.94
CA TYR A 81 -6.09 -16.03 -8.47
C TYR A 81 -7.28 -15.45 -9.24
N SER A 82 -8.39 -16.19 -9.38
CA SER A 82 -9.51 -15.85 -10.26
C SER A 82 -10.29 -14.57 -9.92
N PHE A 83 -9.99 -13.94 -8.79
CA PHE A 83 -10.63 -12.70 -8.33
C PHE A 83 -9.85 -11.42 -8.67
N PHE A 84 -8.60 -11.52 -9.14
CA PHE A 84 -7.82 -10.33 -9.51
C PHE A 84 -8.31 -9.74 -10.84
N LYS A 85 -8.72 -8.47 -10.82
CA LYS A 85 -8.99 -7.68 -12.01
C LYS A 85 -7.71 -7.00 -12.48
N GLN A 86 -7.71 -6.54 -13.73
CA GLN A 86 -6.59 -5.76 -14.29
C GLN A 86 -6.26 -4.52 -13.44
N GLU A 87 -7.27 -3.87 -12.86
CA GLU A 87 -7.06 -2.76 -11.92
C GLU A 87 -6.27 -3.21 -10.68
N ASP A 88 -6.52 -4.40 -10.13
CA ASP A 88 -5.79 -4.90 -8.97
C ASP A 88 -4.32 -5.21 -9.30
N ILE A 89 -4.02 -5.60 -10.53
CA ILE A 89 -2.65 -5.82 -11.02
C ILE A 89 -1.91 -4.49 -11.16
N LEU A 90 -2.55 -3.49 -11.77
CA LEU A 90 -1.97 -2.17 -12.00
C LEU A 90 -1.81 -1.39 -10.68
N TYR A 91 -2.80 -1.47 -9.80
CA TYR A 91 -2.87 -0.75 -8.53
C TYR A 91 -2.47 -1.60 -7.33
N ARG A 92 -1.79 -2.74 -7.57
CA ARG A 92 -1.37 -3.71 -6.54
C ARG A 92 -0.71 -3.08 -5.32
N HIS A 93 0.04 -1.99 -5.46
CA HIS A 93 0.70 -1.31 -4.34
C HIS A 93 -0.31 -0.80 -3.29
N ILE A 94 -1.48 -0.34 -3.72
CA ILE A 94 -2.58 0.06 -2.82
C ILE A 94 -3.09 -1.17 -2.08
N SER A 95 -3.29 -2.29 -2.79
CA SER A 95 -3.72 -3.56 -2.20
C SER A 95 -2.69 -4.10 -1.21
N VAL A 96 -1.39 -3.96 -1.49
CA VAL A 96 -0.29 -4.36 -0.59
C VAL A 96 -0.35 -3.55 0.71
N VAL A 97 -0.52 -2.23 0.60
CA VAL A 97 -0.70 -1.37 1.79
C VAL A 97 -1.96 -1.75 2.57
N GLY A 98 -3.03 -2.14 1.86
CA GLY A 98 -4.24 -2.68 2.47
C GLY A 98 -4.00 -3.96 3.27
N CYS A 99 -3.32 -4.95 2.68
CA CYS A 99 -2.96 -6.19 3.37
C CYS A 99 -2.05 -5.94 4.58
N ALA A 100 -1.09 -5.02 4.48
CA ALA A 100 -0.26 -4.60 5.61
C ALA A 100 -1.09 -3.96 6.74
N SER A 101 -2.20 -3.29 6.42
CA SER A 101 -3.10 -2.73 7.44
C SER A 101 -3.82 -3.82 8.25
N LEU A 102 -4.12 -4.97 7.64
CA LEU A 102 -4.71 -6.11 8.32
C LEU A 102 -3.72 -6.75 9.30
N MET A 103 -2.43 -6.75 8.96
CA MET A 103 -1.37 -7.13 9.91
C MET A 103 -1.37 -6.22 11.15
N SER A 104 -1.43 -4.90 10.95
CA SER A 104 -1.54 -3.91 12.02
C SER A 104 -2.81 -4.08 12.86
N LEU A 105 -3.93 -4.49 12.25
CA LEU A 105 -5.14 -4.88 12.97
C LEU A 105 -4.89 -6.07 13.90
N LEU A 106 -4.31 -7.17 13.40
CA LEU A 106 -4.06 -8.36 14.21
C LEU A 106 -3.09 -8.12 15.38
N ARG A 107 -2.12 -7.21 15.19
CA ARG A 107 -1.21 -6.76 16.27
C ARG A 107 -1.87 -5.83 17.28
N GLY A 108 -3.07 -5.32 16.99
CA GLY A 108 -3.80 -4.41 17.86
C GLY A 108 -3.35 -2.95 17.75
N ASP A 109 -2.63 -2.57 16.68
CA ASP A 109 -2.13 -1.20 16.47
C ASP A 109 -3.28 -0.18 16.45
N TYR A 110 -4.46 -0.59 15.97
CA TYR A 110 -5.66 0.24 15.92
C TYR A 110 -6.47 0.28 17.23
N ASN A 111 -6.13 -0.51 18.27
CA ASN A 111 -6.92 -0.61 19.50
C ASN A 111 -7.13 0.75 20.18
N LYS A 112 -6.09 1.59 20.17
CA LYS A 112 -6.17 2.94 20.74
C LYS A 112 -6.92 3.91 19.82
N GLU A 113 -6.66 3.84 18.52
CA GLU A 113 -7.22 4.78 17.54
C GLU A 113 -8.71 4.51 17.22
N MET A 114 -9.17 3.28 17.44
CA MET A 114 -10.51 2.79 17.11
C MET A 114 -11.14 2.11 18.33
N SER A 115 -10.94 2.68 19.52
CA SER A 115 -11.34 2.08 20.80
C SER A 115 -12.84 1.80 20.93
N GLN A 116 -13.68 2.49 20.15
CA GLN A 116 -15.13 2.27 20.11
C GLN A 116 -15.57 0.95 19.43
N MET A 117 -14.67 0.20 18.79
CA MET A 117 -15.04 -0.93 17.91
C MET A 117 -14.88 -2.32 18.52
N ASP A 118 -14.53 -2.42 19.81
CA ASP A 118 -14.23 -3.70 20.50
C ASP A 118 -13.27 -4.59 19.67
N LEU A 119 -12.21 -3.96 19.16
CA LEU A 119 -11.20 -4.63 18.33
C LEU A 119 -10.56 -5.86 19.00
N PRO A 120 -10.30 -5.90 20.33
CA PRO A 120 -9.76 -7.10 20.97
C PRO A 120 -10.64 -8.34 20.76
N ASN A 121 -11.96 -8.20 20.85
CA ASN A 121 -12.90 -9.29 20.59
C ASN A 121 -12.95 -9.65 19.09
N VAL A 122 -12.93 -8.64 18.21
CA VAL A 122 -12.87 -8.88 16.75
C VAL A 122 -11.61 -9.66 16.39
N ILE A 123 -10.43 -9.26 16.88
CA ILE A 123 -9.15 -9.94 16.64
C ILE A 123 -9.18 -11.37 17.17
N LYS A 124 -9.75 -11.58 18.36
CA LYS A 124 -9.92 -12.92 18.92
C LYS A 124 -10.77 -13.79 17.99
N ARG A 125 -11.91 -13.30 17.52
CA ARG A 125 -12.77 -14.05 16.59
C ARG A 125 -12.08 -14.32 15.26
N LEU A 126 -11.38 -13.34 14.69
CA LEU A 126 -10.58 -13.53 13.46
C LEU A 126 -9.60 -14.71 13.60
N ARG A 127 -8.94 -14.83 14.74
CA ARG A 127 -8.01 -15.93 15.03
C ARG A 127 -8.72 -17.26 15.28
N ASP A 128 -9.71 -17.26 16.16
CA ASP A 128 -10.33 -18.49 16.68
C ASP A 128 -11.35 -19.11 15.73
N GLU A 129 -12.08 -18.29 14.95
CA GLU A 129 -13.20 -18.74 14.12
C GLU A 129 -12.89 -18.72 12.61
N TYR A 130 -11.94 -17.87 12.20
CA TYR A 130 -11.63 -17.64 10.78
C TYR A 130 -10.18 -17.98 10.41
N ASP A 131 -9.41 -18.51 11.36
CA ASP A 131 -8.00 -18.92 11.20
C ASP A 131 -7.08 -17.82 10.66
N TRP A 132 -7.38 -16.54 10.93
CA TRP A 132 -6.50 -15.44 10.55
C TRP A 132 -5.21 -15.50 11.35
N SER A 133 -4.08 -15.51 10.65
CA SER A 133 -2.75 -15.48 11.25
C SER A 133 -1.97 -14.26 10.79
N GLU A 134 -1.02 -13.81 11.62
CA GLU A 134 -0.11 -12.74 11.26
C GLU A 134 0.75 -13.08 10.04
N SER A 135 1.12 -14.35 9.88
CA SER A 135 1.87 -14.85 8.72
C SER A 135 1.18 -14.60 7.38
N ASP A 136 -0.16 -14.47 7.36
CA ASP A 136 -0.92 -14.24 6.13
C ASP A 136 -0.68 -12.85 5.54
N PHE A 137 -0.28 -11.90 6.38
CA PHE A 137 -0.13 -10.50 6.04
C PHE A 137 1.30 -9.98 6.22
N MET A 138 2.18 -10.77 6.84
CA MET A 138 3.54 -10.38 7.19
C MET A 138 4.37 -9.93 5.99
N TRP A 139 4.27 -10.65 4.85
CA TRP A 139 5.00 -10.27 3.64
C TRP A 139 4.65 -8.85 3.17
N ALA A 140 3.37 -8.48 3.23
CA ALA A 140 2.90 -7.17 2.80
C ALA A 140 3.38 -6.10 3.78
N TYR A 141 3.33 -6.41 5.08
CA TYR A 141 3.86 -5.54 6.13
C TYR A 141 5.35 -5.26 5.95
N ASP A 142 6.15 -6.27 5.62
CA ASP A 142 7.58 -6.15 5.38
C ASP A 142 7.88 -5.28 4.14
N VAL A 143 7.24 -5.57 3.00
CA VAL A 143 7.33 -4.75 1.78
C VAL A 143 6.98 -3.28 2.05
N VAL A 144 5.96 -3.07 2.86
CA VAL A 144 5.48 -1.74 3.24
C VAL A 144 6.51 -1.02 4.12
N ASN A 145 7.22 -1.71 4.99
CA ASN A 145 8.19 -1.10 5.91
C ASN A 145 9.59 -0.91 5.31
N ASP A 146 10.02 -1.82 4.44
CA ASP A 146 11.30 -1.71 3.72
C ASP A 146 11.31 -0.44 2.84
N ASN A 147 10.14 -0.06 2.31
CA ASN A 147 9.91 1.23 1.62
C ASN A 147 10.89 1.48 0.46
N GLU A 148 11.41 0.41 -0.14
CA GLU A 148 12.29 0.44 -1.31
C GLU A 148 11.52 0.84 -2.58
N ASP A 149 10.31 0.30 -2.74
CA ASP A 149 9.43 0.59 -3.88
C ASP A 149 8.76 1.97 -3.72
N PRO A 150 9.05 2.96 -4.59
CA PRO A 150 8.48 4.30 -4.46
C PRO A 150 6.95 4.32 -4.62
N MET A 151 6.37 3.36 -5.32
CA MET A 151 4.91 3.28 -5.47
C MET A 151 4.22 2.83 -4.19
N ILE A 152 4.88 2.06 -3.32
CA ILE A 152 4.37 1.76 -1.97
C ILE A 152 4.23 3.05 -1.15
N TYR A 153 5.21 3.94 -1.24
CA TYR A 153 5.16 5.23 -0.55
C TYR A 153 3.99 6.09 -1.05
N TYR A 154 3.80 6.17 -2.37
CA TYR A 154 2.69 6.91 -2.94
C TYR A 154 1.33 6.26 -2.65
N ALA A 155 1.26 4.92 -2.60
CA ALA A 155 0.06 4.19 -2.22
C ALA A 155 -0.34 4.48 -0.76
N LYS A 156 0.61 4.49 0.18
CA LYS A 156 0.37 4.93 1.56
C LYS A 156 -0.21 6.34 1.60
N LYS A 157 0.42 7.28 0.89
CA LYS A 157 -0.06 8.66 0.82
C LYS A 157 -1.47 8.75 0.26
N PHE A 158 -1.73 8.02 -0.82
CA PHE A 158 -3.05 7.97 -1.45
C PHE A 158 -4.12 7.46 -0.48
N MET A 159 -3.84 6.35 0.20
CA MET A 159 -4.75 5.79 1.20
C MET A 159 -5.00 6.70 2.40
N MET A 160 -4.07 7.59 2.71
CA MET A 160 -4.22 8.61 3.77
C MET A 160 -4.87 9.91 3.28
N ALA A 161 -4.90 10.17 1.97
CA ALA A 161 -5.24 11.47 1.41
C ALA A 161 -6.60 11.52 0.68
N ILE A 162 -7.16 10.37 0.28
CA ILE A 162 -8.42 10.31 -0.50
C ILE A 162 -9.59 11.01 0.21
N ASP A 163 -9.54 11.14 1.53
CA ASP A 163 -10.38 12.14 2.19
C ASP A 163 -9.70 12.63 3.46
N LYS A 164 -9.67 13.96 3.69
CA LYS A 164 -9.31 14.50 5.02
C LYS A 164 -10.27 14.00 6.11
N ARG A 165 -11.34 13.29 5.74
CA ARG A 165 -12.33 12.64 6.61
C ARG A 165 -12.27 11.10 6.66
N SER A 166 -11.58 10.40 5.75
CA SER A 166 -11.49 8.93 5.77
C SER A 166 -10.08 8.41 5.48
N ASP A 167 -9.47 7.80 6.50
CA ASP A 167 -8.28 6.97 6.36
C ASP A 167 -8.74 5.63 5.79
N LEU A 168 -8.42 5.32 4.53
CA LEU A 168 -8.86 4.09 3.87
C LEU A 168 -8.42 2.83 4.61
N ARG A 169 -7.33 2.88 5.38
CA ARG A 169 -6.90 1.76 6.22
C ARG A 169 -7.91 1.51 7.34
N LYS A 170 -8.44 2.59 7.93
CA LYS A 170 -9.50 2.49 8.96
C LYS A 170 -10.80 2.01 8.34
N GLU A 171 -11.11 2.41 7.11
CA GLU A 171 -12.26 1.88 6.38
C GLU A 171 -12.14 0.38 6.13
N GLN A 172 -10.96 -0.11 5.74
CA GLN A 172 -10.69 -1.54 5.61
C GLN A 172 -10.90 -2.27 6.95
N VAL A 173 -10.36 -1.75 8.06
CA VAL A 173 -10.60 -2.30 9.40
C VAL A 173 -12.10 -2.29 9.73
N ASN A 174 -12.81 -1.21 9.46
CA ASN A 174 -14.26 -1.11 9.69
C ASN A 174 -15.04 -2.18 8.90
N ASN A 175 -14.62 -2.45 7.67
CA ASN A 175 -15.23 -3.48 6.85
C ASN A 175 -15.01 -4.87 7.48
N ILE A 176 -13.79 -5.19 7.92
CA ILE A 176 -13.50 -6.45 8.63
C ILE A 176 -14.35 -6.58 9.90
N VAL A 177 -14.42 -5.53 10.72
CA VAL A 177 -15.27 -5.50 11.92
C VAL A 177 -16.74 -5.78 11.56
N SER A 178 -17.22 -5.18 10.48
CA SER A 178 -18.60 -5.37 10.01
C SER A 178 -18.86 -6.78 9.45
N GLN A 179 -17.86 -7.39 8.81
CA GLN A 179 -17.93 -8.77 8.32
C GLN A 179 -17.96 -9.77 9.50
N VAL A 180 -17.10 -9.59 10.51
CA VAL A 180 -17.10 -10.41 11.74
C VAL A 180 -18.44 -10.31 12.47
N LYS A 181 -19.01 -9.10 12.59
CA LYS A 181 -20.34 -8.90 13.20
C LYS A 181 -21.46 -9.62 12.46
N ARG A 182 -21.35 -9.75 11.13
CA ARG A 182 -22.32 -10.44 10.28
C ARG A 182 -22.06 -11.93 10.13
N ASN A 183 -21.02 -12.47 10.75
CA ASN A 183 -20.55 -13.84 10.57
C ASN A 183 -20.30 -14.19 9.10
N ASP A 184 -19.73 -13.24 8.34
CA ASP A 184 -19.49 -13.38 6.91
C ASP A 184 -18.20 -14.18 6.64
N HIS A 185 -18.28 -15.50 6.88
CA HIS A 185 -17.17 -16.43 6.74
C HIS A 185 -16.56 -16.41 5.34
N LYS A 186 -17.39 -16.26 4.31
CA LYS A 186 -16.95 -16.26 2.92
C LYS A 186 -16.07 -15.05 2.65
N SER A 187 -16.55 -13.83 2.92
CA SER A 187 -15.78 -12.61 2.67
C SER A 187 -14.49 -12.54 3.50
N LEU A 188 -14.52 -13.04 4.74
CA LEU A 188 -13.35 -13.08 5.61
C LEU A 188 -12.28 -14.06 5.11
N LYS A 189 -12.70 -15.22 4.58
CA LYS A 189 -11.78 -16.19 3.96
C LYS A 189 -11.19 -15.64 2.65
N GLU A 190 -12.03 -15.05 1.80
CA GLU A 190 -11.60 -14.41 0.55
C GLU A 190 -10.57 -13.29 0.79
N SER A 191 -10.68 -12.56 1.92
CA SER A 191 -9.70 -11.51 2.28
C SER A 191 -8.30 -12.07 2.56
N ILE A 192 -8.20 -13.22 3.23
CA ILE A 192 -6.91 -13.91 3.47
C ILE A 192 -6.35 -14.40 2.15
N GLU A 193 -7.16 -15.12 1.36
CA GLU A 193 -6.75 -15.69 0.07
C GLU A 193 -6.26 -14.59 -0.87
N PHE A 194 -6.97 -13.46 -0.91
CA PHE A 194 -6.55 -12.27 -1.65
C PHE A 194 -5.17 -11.80 -1.23
N CYS A 195 -4.92 -11.61 0.06
CA CYS A 195 -3.62 -11.11 0.53
C CYS A 195 -2.48 -12.12 0.32
N ARG A 196 -2.72 -13.42 0.44
CA ARG A 196 -1.72 -14.44 0.13
C ARG A 196 -1.36 -14.43 -1.36
N ASN A 197 -2.37 -14.39 -2.23
CA ASN A 197 -2.18 -14.49 -3.67
C ASN A 197 -1.67 -13.19 -4.30
N LEU A 198 -1.93 -12.06 -3.66
CA LEU A 198 -1.38 -10.76 -4.06
C LEU A 198 0.15 -10.76 -4.04
N GLN A 199 0.79 -11.54 -3.16
CA GLN A 199 2.25 -11.66 -3.12
C GLN A 199 2.81 -12.12 -4.46
N THR A 200 2.20 -13.15 -5.06
CA THR A 200 2.61 -13.67 -6.37
C THR A 200 2.44 -12.63 -7.47
N ILE A 201 1.30 -11.93 -7.50
CA ILE A 201 1.04 -10.84 -8.46
C ILE A 201 2.06 -9.72 -8.28
N TYR A 202 2.34 -9.32 -7.04
CA TYR A 202 3.34 -8.31 -6.71
C TYR A 202 4.72 -8.70 -7.21
N ASN A 203 5.14 -9.95 -6.98
CA ASN A 203 6.43 -10.48 -7.41
C ASN A 203 6.57 -10.58 -8.93
N ILE A 204 5.52 -11.00 -9.64
CA ILE A 204 5.50 -10.99 -11.12
C ILE A 204 5.74 -9.58 -11.65
N MET A 205 5.02 -8.62 -11.07
CA MET A 205 4.99 -7.25 -11.51
C MET A 205 6.17 -6.40 -11.03
N LYS A 206 6.94 -6.81 -10.02
CA LYS A 206 8.13 -6.08 -9.55
C LYS A 206 9.10 -5.86 -10.73
N PRO A 207 9.62 -4.64 -10.97
CA PRO A 207 10.57 -4.38 -12.06
C PRO A 207 11.77 -5.31 -12.04
#